data_AF-A0A958D242-F1
#
_entry.id   AF-A0A958D242-F1
#
_cell.length_a   1.000
_cell.length_b   1.000
_cell.length_c   1.000
_cell.angle_alpha   90.00
_cell.angle_beta   90.00
_cell.angle_gamma   90.00
#
_symmetry.space_group_name_H-M   'P 1'
#
loop_
_entity.id
_entity.type
_entity.pdbx_description
1 polymer ?
#
loop_
_entity_poly.entity_id
_entity_poly.type
_entity_poly.pdbx_seq_one_letter_code
_entity_poly.pdbx_strand_id
1 'polypeptide(L)' 'MRTTVEFDADTAKAVERLRAEHGKGVSEAVNELIRRGMRDEPSPPPFVPRSFDLGLTIDVSNVADALDLLEGPDAR' A
#
# COMPACT_ATOMS: atom_id res chain seq x y z
N MET A 1 -19.49 1.40 24.02
CA MET A 1 -19.58 -0.08 24.08
C MET A 1 -18.51 -0.59 25.02
N ARG A 2 -18.77 -1.64 25.82
CA ARG A 2 -17.76 -2.27 26.67
C ARG A 2 -17.37 -3.62 26.07
N THR A 3 -16.09 -3.76 25.74
CA THR A 3 -15.51 -4.96 25.14
C THR A 3 -14.26 -5.32 25.91
N THR A 4 -14.07 -6.60 26.20
CA THR A 4 -12.81 -7.11 26.74
C THR A 4 -11.91 -7.48 25.57
N VAL A 5 -10.69 -6.96 25.56
CA VAL A 5 -9.68 -7.22 24.53
C VAL A 5 -8.38 -7.61 25.22
N GLU A 6 -7.64 -8.51 24.60
CA GLU A 6 -6.31 -8.92 25.08
C GLU A 6 -5.24 -8.09 24.36
N PHE A 7 -4.16 -7.76 25.07
CA PHE A 7 -3.05 -6.95 24.53
C PHE A 7 -1.74 -7.71 24.67
N ASP A 8 -0.97 -7.75 23.59
CA ASP A 8 0.42 -8.17 23.63
C ASP A 8 1.28 -7.19 24.45
N ALA A 9 2.46 -7.65 24.87
CA ALA A 9 3.34 -6.89 25.76
C ALA A 9 3.77 -5.52 25.19
N ASP A 10 3.95 -5.43 23.87
CA ASP A 10 4.29 -4.19 23.17
C ASP A 10 3.12 -3.19 23.17
N THR A 11 1.90 -3.68 22.99
CA THR A 11 0.66 -2.91 22.98
C THR A 11 0.35 -2.40 24.38
N ALA A 12 0.52 -3.23 25.41
CA ALA A 12 0.40 -2.81 26.81
C ALA A 12 1.38 -1.67 27.15
N LYS A 13 2.63 -1.78 26.70
CA LYS A 13 3.65 -0.73 26.88
C LYS A 13 3.29 0.57 26.15
N ALA A 14 2.68 0.48 24.97
CA ALA A 14 2.19 1.66 24.25
C ALA A 14 1.06 2.38 25.01
N VAL A 15 0.15 1.62 25.62
CA VAL A 15 -0.92 2.16 26.48
C VAL A 15 -0.30 2.86 27.70
N GLU A 16 0.64 2.22 28.41
CA GLU A 16 1.32 2.81 29.57
C GLU A 16 2.04 4.11 29.24
N ARG A 17 2.76 4.16 28.11
CA ARG A 17 3.44 5.38 27.65
C ARG A 17 2.45 6.52 27.45
N LEU A 18 1.34 6.27 26.75
CA LEU A 18 0.33 7.30 26.50
C LEU A 18 -0.34 7.79 27.79
N ARG A 19 -0.52 6.90 28.77
CA ARG A 19 -1.03 7.25 30.10
C ARG A 19 -0.05 8.15 30.85
N ALA A 20 1.25 7.86 30.79
CA ALA A 20 2.28 8.65 31.46
C ALA A 20 2.46 10.04 30.83
N GLU A 21 2.42 10.15 29.50
CA GLU A 21 2.65 11.41 28.77
C GLU A 21 1.49 12.40 28.90
N HIS A 22 0.24 11.90 28.97
CA HIS A 22 -0.95 12.73 28.89
C HIS A 22 -1.89 12.63 30.11
N GLY A 23 -1.52 11.87 31.15
CA GLY A 23 -2.35 11.68 32.34
C GLY A 23 -3.67 10.96 32.08
N LYS A 24 -3.76 10.19 30.99
CA LYS A 24 -5.01 9.60 30.50
C LYS A 24 -5.43 8.34 31.26
N GLY A 25 -6.74 8.11 31.32
CA GLY A 25 -7.29 6.83 31.78
C GLY A 25 -6.98 5.70 30.78
N VAL A 26 -6.99 4.45 31.25
CA VAL A 26 -6.70 3.27 30.40
C VAL A 26 -7.62 3.21 29.16
N SER A 27 -8.93 3.39 29.36
CA SER A 27 -9.90 3.35 28.27
C SER A 27 -9.70 4.48 27.26
N GLU A 28 -9.32 5.67 27.74
CA GLU A 28 -9.05 6.82 26.87
C GLU A 28 -7.80 6.58 26.03
N ALA A 29 -6.74 6.07 26.66
CA ALA A 29 -5.49 5.76 25.99
C ALA A 29 -5.67 4.68 24.90
N VAL A 30 -6.40 3.60 25.20
CA VAL A 30 -6.72 2.54 24.24
C VAL A 30 -7.52 3.10 23.06
N ASN A 31 -8.60 3.83 23.31
CA ASN A 31 -9.42 4.40 22.25
C ASN A 31 -8.62 5.38 21.37
N GLU A 32 -7.70 6.14 21.94
CA GLU A 32 -6.85 7.02 21.15
C GLU A 32 -5.86 6.26 20.27
N LEU A 33 -5.20 5.23 20.79
CA LEU A 33 -4.31 4.39 19.99
C LEU A 33 -5.06 3.74 18.83
N ILE A 34 -6.28 3.23 19.07
CA ILE A 34 -7.16 2.70 18.03
C ILE A 34 -7.45 3.77 16.97
N ARG A 35 -7.89 4.98 17.38
CA ARG A 35 -8.17 6.07 16.44
C ARG A 35 -6.93 6.48 15.64
N ARG A 36 -5.74 6.47 16.26
CA ARG A 36 -4.48 6.76 15.56
C ARG A 36 -4.19 5.70 14.50
N GLY A 37 -4.41 4.42 14.79
CA GLY A 37 -4.26 3.33 13.84
C GLY A 37 -5.35 3.29 12.74
N MET A 38 -6.54 3.82 13.03
CA MET A 38 -7.62 3.94 12.05
C MET A 38 -7.49 5.15 11.12
N ARG A 39 -6.66 6.15 11.46
CA ARG A 39 -6.42 7.28 10.56
C ARG A 39 -5.58 6.78 9.40
N ASP A 40 -6.24 6.69 8.24
CA ASP A 40 -5.75 6.37 6.90
C ASP A 40 -4.34 5.81 6.87
N GLU A 41 -4.27 4.49 6.69
CA GLU A 41 -3.09 3.85 6.12
C GLU A 41 -2.66 4.70 4.91
N PRO A 42 -1.44 5.26 4.89
CA PRO A 42 -1.05 6.15 3.83
C PRO A 42 -1.23 5.40 2.52
N SER A 43 -2.16 5.87 1.68
CA SER A 43 -2.40 5.27 0.38
C SER A 43 -1.03 5.18 -0.30
N PRO A 44 -0.59 3.97 -0.73
CA PRO A 44 0.68 3.86 -1.39
C PRO A 44 0.71 4.86 -2.55
N PRO A 45 1.83 5.56 -2.78
CA PRO A 45 1.91 6.51 -3.86
C PRO A 45 1.51 5.81 -5.17
N PRO A 46 0.80 6.50 -6.08
CA PRO A 46 0.37 5.89 -7.32
C PRO A 46 1.59 5.33 -8.06
N PHE A 47 1.45 4.12 -8.61
CA PHE A 47 2.50 3.52 -9.42
C PHE A 47 2.77 4.39 -10.65
N VAL A 48 4.03 4.80 -10.83
CA VAL A 48 4.51 5.50 -12.02
C VAL A 48 5.40 4.54 -12.80
N PRO A 49 4.95 4.01 -13.95
CA PRO A 49 5.78 3.17 -14.80
C PRO A 49 7.04 3.92 -15.23
N ARG A 50 8.20 3.25 -15.19
CA ARG A 50 9.43 3.76 -15.80
C ARG A 50 9.50 3.26 -17.23
N SER A 51 9.35 4.18 -18.18
CA SER A 51 9.57 3.91 -19.60
C SER A 51 11.01 4.25 -19.99
N PHE A 52 11.57 3.47 -20.90
CA PHE A 52 12.83 3.76 -21.57
C PHE A 52 12.61 3.71 -23.07
N ASP A 53 13.37 4.51 -23.81
CA ASP A 53 13.39 4.41 -25.27
C ASP A 53 14.08 3.09 -25.65
N LEU A 54 13.34 2.22 -26.33
CA LEU A 54 13.83 0.91 -26.79
C LEU A 54 14.42 0.98 -28.21
N GLY A 55 14.42 2.15 -28.86
CA GLY A 55 14.92 2.31 -30.23
C GLY A 55 14.07 1.56 -31.25
N LEU A 56 12.76 1.45 -31.01
CA LEU A 56 11.85 0.72 -31.89
C LEU A 56 11.82 1.36 -33.28
N THR A 57 12.03 0.55 -34.31
CA THR A 57 11.98 0.97 -35.72
C THR A 57 10.64 0.65 -36.38
N ILE A 58 9.79 -0.11 -35.70
CA ILE A 58 8.44 -0.49 -36.14
C ILE A 58 7.45 -0.18 -35.01
N ASP A 59 6.21 0.15 -35.36
CA ASP A 59 5.15 0.32 -34.37
C ASP A 59 4.74 -1.04 -33.80
N VAL A 60 4.81 -1.17 -32.47
CA VAL A 60 4.46 -2.39 -31.73
C VAL A 60 3.19 -2.22 -30.89
N SER A 61 2.45 -1.12 -31.09
CA SER A 61 1.18 -0.88 -30.41
C SER A 61 0.09 -1.87 -30.84
N ASN A 62 0.18 -2.38 -32.07
CA ASN A 62 -0.61 -3.51 -32.55
C ASN A 62 0.29 -4.75 -32.70
N VAL A 63 0.13 -5.70 -31.79
CA VAL A 63 0.96 -6.92 -31.76
C VAL A 63 0.78 -7.77 -33.02
N ALA A 64 -0.44 -7.86 -33.56
CA ALA A 64 -0.71 -8.70 -34.74
C ALA A 64 0.01 -8.16 -35.98
N ASP A 65 -0.14 -6.87 -36.27
CA ASP A 65 0.50 -6.23 -37.43
C ASP A 65 2.03 -6.24 -37.31
N ALA A 66 2.56 -6.07 -36.09
CA ALA A 66 4.00 -6.13 -35.84
C ALA A 66 4.57 -7.54 -36.09
N LEU A 67 3.84 -8.59 -35.69
CA LEU A 67 4.26 -9.98 -35.94
C LEU A 67 4.17 -10.33 -37.42
N ASP A 68 3.07 -9.97 -38.10
CA ASP A 68 2.91 -10.16 -39.54
C ASP A 68 4.06 -9.50 -40.33
N LEU A 69 4.48 -8.30 -39.93
CA LEU A 69 5.61 -7.58 -40.53
C LEU A 69 6.94 -8.31 -40.32
N LEU A 70 7.16 -8.91 -39.15
CA LEU A 70 8.40 -9.60 -38.79
C LEU A 70 8.51 -11.00 -39.39
N GLU A 71 7.40 -11.73 -39.47
CA GLU A 71 7.36 -13.10 -39.97
C GLU A 71 7.36 -13.16 -41.50
N GLY A 72 6.89 -12.09 -42.15
CA GLY A 72 6.89 -11.97 -43.61
C GLY A 72 5.80 -12.81 -44.29
N PRO A 73 5.71 -12.78 -45.64
CA PRO A 73 4.61 -13.38 -46.40
C PRO A 73 4.50 -14.91 -46.33
N ASP A 74 5.50 -15.60 -45.78
CA ASP A 74 5.56 -17.07 -45.68
C ASP A 74 4.85 -17.65 -44.43
N ALA A 75 4.25 -16.80 -43.59
CA ALA A 75 3.63 -17.20 -42.31
C ALA A 75 2.11 -17.50 -42.36
N ARG A 76 1.47 -17.44 -43.55
CA ARG A 76 0.03 -17.73 -43.73
C ARG A 76 -0.28 -19.15 -44.21
#